data_AF-W0VEJ1-F1
#
_entry.id   AF-W0VEJ1-F1
#
_cell.length_a   1.000
_cell.length_b   1.000
_cell.length_c   1.000
_cell.angle_alpha   90.00
_cell.angle_beta   90.00
_cell.angle_gamma   90.00
#
_symmetry.space_group_name_H-M   'P 1'
#
loop_
_entity.id
_entity.type
_entity.pdbx_description
1 polymer ?
#
loop_
_entity_poly.entity_id
_entity_poly.type
_entity_poly.pdbx_seq_one_letter_code
_entity_poly.pdbx_strand_id
1 'polypeptide(L)' 'MSIHSLYAWVKRYGVPEKERKAVDVQADEMRRLKAELKRVTEERDILKKAAVYFAKTSA' A
#
# COMPACT_ATOMS: atom_id res chain seq x y z
N MET A 1 23.39 -13.32 11.19
CA MET A 1 23.26 -11.95 10.65
C MET A 1 24.04 -11.89 9.34
N SER A 2 23.52 -11.28 8.27
CA SER A 2 24.28 -11.07 7.03
C SER A 2 24.94 -9.69 7.04
N ILE A 3 26.01 -9.51 6.27
CA ILE A 3 26.67 -8.20 6.10
C ILE A 3 25.66 -7.16 5.59
N HIS A 4 24.75 -7.59 4.69
CA HIS A 4 23.68 -6.74 4.18
C HIS A 4 22.72 -6.29 5.29
N SER A 5 22.32 -7.18 6.20
CA SER A 5 21.45 -6.79 7.30
C SER A 5 22.16 -5.87 8.28
N LEU A 6 23.44 -6.13 8.59
CA LEU A 6 24.24 -5.24 9.43
C LEU A 6 24.39 -3.83 8.83
N TYR A 7 24.72 -3.74 7.54
CA TYR A 7 24.84 -2.46 6.84
C TYR A 7 23.51 -1.69 6.83
N ALA A 8 22.39 -2.39 6.62
CA ALA A 8 21.06 -1.80 6.70
C ALA A 8 20.77 -1.22 8.11
N TRP A 9 21.19 -1.90 9.18
CA TRP A 9 21.07 -1.40 10.54
C TRP A 9 21.92 -0.15 10.77
N VAL A 10 23.20 -0.16 10.37
CA VAL A 10 24.08 1.02 10.50
C VAL A 10 23.49 2.21 9.75
N LYS A 11 23.04 2.01 8.51
CA LYS A 11 22.42 3.07 7.70
C LYS A 11 21.13 3.59 8.33
N ARG A 12 20.26 2.69 8.80
CA ARG A 12 18.99 3.07 9.43
C ARG A 12 19.24 3.85 10.69
N TYR A 13 20.18 3.44 11.54
CA TYR A 13 20.39 4.07 12.85
C TYR A 13 21.37 5.24 12.84
N GLY A 14 22.11 5.45 11.76
CA GLY A 14 23.00 6.60 11.56
C GLY A 14 22.28 7.93 11.30
N VAL A 15 20.95 7.92 11.09
CA VAL A 15 20.12 9.13 10.97
C VAL A 15 19.34 9.41 12.27
N PRO A 16 19.05 10.69 12.60
CA PRO A 16 18.33 11.07 13.80
C PRO A 16 16.96 10.40 13.93
N GLU A 17 16.57 10.05 15.16
CA GLU A 17 15.32 9.34 15.42
C GLU A 17 14.08 10.07 14.89
N LYS A 18 14.05 11.40 14.99
CA LYS A 18 12.95 12.23 14.49
C LYS A 18 12.75 12.05 12.97
N GLU A 19 13.84 12.01 12.22
CA GLU A 19 13.80 11.80 10.77
C GLU A 19 13.35 10.38 10.42
N ARG A 20 13.84 9.37 11.16
CA ARG A 20 13.40 7.97 10.98
C ARG A 20 11.91 7.81 11.21
N LYS A 21 11.40 8.37 12.31
CA LYS A 21 9.98 8.35 12.64
C LYS A 21 9.14 9.03 11.58
N ALA A 22 9.60 10.16 11.04
CA ALA A 22 8.91 10.83 9.94
C ALA A 22 8.82 9.93 8.69
N VAL A 23 9.92 9.27 8.31
CA VAL A 23 9.95 8.33 7.18
C VAL A 23 9.04 7.12 7.42
N ASP A 24 9.08 6.55 8.62
CA ASP A 24 8.25 5.39 8.97
C ASP A 24 6.75 5.75 8.92
N VAL A 25 6.35 6.91 9.45
CA VAL A 25 4.97 7.42 9.36
C VAL A 25 4.53 7.63 7.90
N GLN A 26 5.38 8.23 7.07
CA GLN A 26 5.08 8.40 5.64
C GLN A 26 4.95 7.05 4.92
N ALA A 27 5.79 6.07 5.26
CA ALA A 27 5.72 4.74 4.69
C ALA A 27 4.45 3.97 5.12
N ASP A 28 4.02 4.15 6.38
CA ASP A 28 2.77 3.60 6.90
C ASP A 28 1.56 4.18 6.15
N GLU A 29 1.51 5.50 5.98
CA GLU A 29 0.42 6.15 5.24
C GLU A 29 0.41 5.73 3.77
N MET A 30 1.57 5.65 3.12
CA MET A 30 1.66 5.14 1.76
C MET A 30 1.14 3.70 1.64
N ARG A 31 1.42 2.83 2.62
CA ARG A 31 0.89 1.46 2.64
C ARG A 31 -0.63 1.44 2.81
N ARG A 32 -1.16 2.27 3.70
CA ARG A 32 -2.60 2.43 3.92
C ARG A 32 -3.30 2.90 2.64
N LEU A 33 -2.82 3.98 2.03
CA LEU A 33 -3.41 4.55 0.81
C LEU A 33 -3.40 3.54 -0.35
N LYS A 34 -2.32 2.78 -0.52
CA LYS A 34 -2.25 1.71 -1.53
C LYS A 34 -3.29 0.61 -1.28
N ALA A 35 -3.53 0.24 -0.02
CA ALA A 35 -4.53 -0.76 0.34
C ALA A 35 -5.96 -0.23 0.08
N GLU A 36 -6.25 1.01 0.46
CA GLU A 36 -7.54 1.64 0.20
C GLU A 36 -7.82 1.78 -1.31
N LEU A 37 -6.82 2.21 -2.08
CA LEU A 37 -6.93 2.31 -3.53
C LEU A 37 -7.23 0.94 -4.16
N LYS A 38 -6.54 -0.12 -3.73
CA LYS A 38 -6.79 -1.49 -4.20
C LYS A 38 -8.23 -1.91 -3.90
N ARG A 39 -8.70 -1.73 -2.66
CA ARG A 39 -10.07 -2.08 -2.24
C ARG A 39 -11.12 -1.37 -3.09
N VAL A 40 -11.02 -0.05 -3.24
CA VAL A 40 -11.99 0.75 -4.01
C VAL A 40 -11.96 0.38 -5.50
N THR A 41 -10.79 0.01 -6.02
CA THR A 41 -10.65 -0.48 -7.39
C THR A 41 -11.39 -1.80 -7.57
N GLU A 42 -11.23 -2.75 -6.64
CA GLU A 42 -11.92 -4.05 -6.67
C GLU A 42 -13.44 -3.87 -6.57
N GLU A 43 -13.93 -3.02 -5.65
CA GLU A 43 -15.36 -2.71 -5.50
C GLU A 43 -15.95 -2.14 -6.79
N ARG A 44 -15.29 -1.15 -7.38
CA ARG A 44 -15.69 -0.58 -8.67
C ARG A 44 -15.76 -1.64 -9.76
N ASP A 45 -14.79 -2.54 -9.81
CA ASP A 45 -14.72 -3.56 -10.86
C ASP A 45 -15.81 -4.64 -10.67
N ILE A 46 -16.18 -4.97 -9.43
CA ILE A 46 -17.34 -5.81 -9.12
C ILE A 46 -18.62 -5.15 -9.64
N LEU A 47 -18.84 -3.87 -9.33
CA LEU A 47 -20.03 -3.14 -9.78
C LEU A 47 -20.11 -3.06 -11.30
N LYS A 48 -18.99 -2.83 -11.98
CA LYS A 48 -18.93 -2.85 -13.46
C LYS A 48 -19.32 -4.22 -14.02
N LYS A 49 -18.80 -5.31 -13.46
CA LYS A 49 -19.16 -6.67 -13.88
C LYS A 49 -20.65 -6.95 -13.67
N ALA A 50 -21.20 -6.54 -12.53
CA ALA A 50 -22.62 -6.70 -12.23
C ALA A 50 -23.50 -5.91 -13.22
N ALA A 51 -23.16 -4.65 -13.52
CA ALA A 51 -23.90 -3.84 -14.49
C ALA A 51 -23.93 -4.49 -15.89
N VAL A 52 -22.81 -5.04 -16.36
CA VAL A 52 -22.75 -5.76 -17.63
C VAL A 52 -23.61 -7.02 -17.61
N TYR A 53 -23.58 -7.78 -16.51
CA TYR A 53 -24.42 -8.98 -16.37
C TYR A 53 -25.91 -8.62 -16.43
N PHE A 54 -26.34 -7.64 -15.64
CA PHE A 54 -27.74 -7.23 -15.59
C PHE A 54 -28.24 -6.71 -16.94
N ALA A 55 -27.46 -5.88 -17.63
CA ALA A 55 -27.81 -5.38 -18.96
C ALA A 55 -28.00 -6.49 -19.99
N LYS A 56 -27.26 -7.61 -19.88
CA LYS A 56 -27.42 -8.78 -20.75
C LYS A 56 -28.64 -9.62 -20.40
N THR A 57 -29.01 -9.72 -19.12
CA THR A 57 -30.16 -10.53 -18.67
C THR A 57 -31.49 -9.81 -18.78
N SER A 58 -31.49 -8.48 -18.88
CA SER A 58 -32.69 -7.66 -19.05
C SER A 58 -33.10 -7.45 -20.52
N ALA A 59 -32.27 -7.93 -21.46
CA ALA A 59 -32.51 -7.89 -22.90
C ALA A 59 -32.93 -9.28 -23.40
#